data_AF-A0A397IKK4-F1
#
_entry.id   AF-A0A397IKK4-F1
#
_cell.length_a   1.000
_cell.length_b   1.000
_cell.length_c   1.000
_cell.angle_alpha   90.00
_cell.angle_beta   90.00
_cell.angle_gamma   90.00
#
_symmetry.space_group_name_H-M   'P 1'
#
loop_
_entity.id
_entity.type
_entity.pdbx_description
1 polymer ?
#
loop_
_entity_poly.entity_id
_entity_poly.type
_entity_poly.pdbx_seq_one_letter_code
_entity_poly.pdbx_strand_id
1 'polypeptide(L)'
;MKYSTVTRIIIIILFIVVHVTQAYNVSILLGFRSICKIYVTDCNGKVIRNAGRKDCYPFWDSIFRWNEAPDLYCVHAYPITRPKDNKYVMVQKDDVCINLSGDLRSWKIETISKDECN
;
A
#
# COMPACT_ATOMS: atom_id res chain seq x y z
N MET A 1 40.82 16.13 14.73
CA MET A 1 40.07 16.04 13.45
C MET A 1 39.28 14.73 13.25
N LYS A 2 39.76 13.55 13.66
CA LYS A 2 39.05 12.25 13.46
C LYS A 2 37.67 12.11 14.16
N TYR A 3 37.50 12.67 15.36
CA TYR A 3 36.24 12.58 16.12
C TYR A 3 35.05 13.31 15.47
N SER A 4 35.31 14.36 14.69
CA SER A 4 34.25 15.13 13.99
C SER A 4 33.70 14.38 12.77
N THR A 5 34.55 13.60 12.09
CA THR A 5 34.13 12.78 10.96
C THR A 5 33.32 11.57 11.41
N VAL A 6 33.73 10.92 12.50
CA VAL A 6 33.03 9.76 13.07
C VAL A 6 31.65 10.14 13.61
N THR A 7 31.55 11.25 14.34
CA THR A 7 30.25 11.75 14.83
C THR A 7 29.29 12.11 13.69
N ARG A 8 29.79 12.73 12.61
CA ARG A 8 28.97 12.99 11.41
C ARG A 8 28.46 11.71 10.74
N ILE A 9 29.29 10.68 10.63
CA ILE A 9 28.88 9.38 10.07
C ILE A 9 27.79 8.73 10.93
N ILE A 10 27.94 8.74 12.26
CA ILE A 10 26.95 8.20 13.20
C ILE A 10 25.62 8.94 13.08
N ILE A 11 25.64 10.27 12.98
CA ILE A 11 24.42 11.09 12.82
C ILE A 11 23.71 10.76 11.50
N ILE A 12 24.45 10.62 10.39
CA ILE A 12 23.88 10.26 9.09
C ILE A 12 23.24 8.87 9.14
N ILE A 13 23.91 7.89 9.75
CA ILE A 13 23.37 6.53 9.92
C ILE A 13 22.09 6.57 10.76
N LEU A 14 22.09 7.29 11.89
CA LEU A 14 20.89 7.44 12.72
C LEU A 14 19.74 8.12 11.97
N PHE A 15 20.01 9.15 11.19
CA PHE A 15 18.99 9.82 10.36
C PHE A 15 18.40 8.87 9.31
N ILE A 16 19.23 8.10 8.62
CA ILE A 16 18.78 7.10 7.64
C ILE A 16 17.93 6.03 8.35
N VAL A 17 18.38 5.52 9.50
CA VAL A 17 17.63 4.51 10.27
C VAL A 17 16.29 5.08 10.75
N VAL A 18 16.25 6.28 11.32
CA VAL A 18 15.01 6.90 11.80
C VAL A 18 14.01 7.13 10.67
N HIS A 19 14.47 7.59 9.50
CA HIS A 19 13.60 7.77 8.33
C HIS A 19 13.11 6.45 7.74
N VAL A 20 13.91 5.37 7.85
CA VAL A 20 13.48 4.02 7.44
C VAL A 20 12.50 3.40 8.45
N THR A 21 12.55 3.80 9.73
CA THR A 21 11.66 3.23 10.78
C THR A 21 10.23 3.77 10.79
N GLN A 22 9.94 4.86 10.08
CA GLN A 22 8.58 5.43 10.03
C GLN A 22 7.81 4.88 8.83
N ALA A 23 7.76 3.56 8.73
CA ALA A 23 7.11 2.85 7.64
C ALA A 23 5.85 2.15 8.16
N TYR A 24 4.73 2.37 7.48
CA TYR A 24 3.45 1.79 7.86
C TYR A 24 3.18 0.49 7.09
N ASN A 25 2.39 -0.39 7.71
CA ASN A 25 1.95 -1.66 7.15
C ASN A 25 0.61 -1.51 6.44
N VAL A 26 0.57 -1.91 5.17
CA VAL A 26 -0.63 -1.89 4.33
C VAL A 26 -0.94 -3.32 3.94
N SER A 27 -2.12 -3.78 4.33
CA SER A 27 -2.65 -5.07 3.92
C SER A 27 -3.87 -4.84 3.03
N ILE A 28 -3.96 -5.60 1.94
CA ILE A 28 -5.08 -5.52 0.99
C ILE A 28 -5.69 -6.91 0.87
N LEU A 29 -6.91 -7.07 1.40
CA LEU A 29 -7.74 -8.26 1.25
C LEU A 29 -8.34 -8.27 -0.17
N LEU A 30 -8.10 -9.34 -0.91
CA LEU A 30 -8.53 -9.51 -2.29
C LEU A 30 -9.83 -10.34 -2.35
N GLY A 31 -10.98 -9.67 -2.19
CA GLY A 31 -12.32 -10.26 -2.25
C GLY A 31 -13.12 -9.91 -3.52
N PHE A 32 -12.46 -9.52 -4.59
CA PHE A 32 -13.06 -9.02 -5.82
C PHE A 32 -13.01 -10.06 -6.95
N ARG A 33 -14.16 -10.49 -7.49
CA ARG A 33 -14.24 -11.60 -8.46
C ARG A 33 -13.76 -11.25 -9.87
N SER A 34 -12.50 -10.85 -10.02
CA SER A 34 -11.82 -10.66 -11.30
C SER A 34 -10.31 -10.50 -11.12
N ILE A 35 -9.63 -10.33 -12.25
CA ILE A 35 -8.24 -9.92 -12.27
C ILE A 35 -8.17 -8.40 -12.16
N CYS A 36 -7.47 -7.90 -11.15
CA CYS A 36 -7.31 -6.48 -10.92
C CYS A 36 -5.84 -6.05 -10.95
N LYS A 37 -5.61 -4.76 -11.15
CA LYS A 37 -4.29 -4.15 -11.02
C LYS A 37 -4.31 -3.23 -9.81
N ILE A 38 -3.30 -3.39 -8.97
CA ILE A 38 -3.14 -2.65 -7.73
C ILE A 38 -1.83 -1.89 -7.79
N TYR A 39 -1.87 -0.61 -7.44
CA TYR A 39 -0.70 0.24 -7.37
C TYR A 39 -0.92 1.35 -6.36
N VAL A 40 0.16 1.98 -5.92
CA VAL A 40 0.14 3.04 -4.92
C VAL A 40 0.77 4.28 -5.51
N THR A 41 0.14 5.42 -5.28
CA THR A 41 0.68 6.74 -5.62
C THR A 41 0.95 7.57 -4.37
N ASP A 42 1.69 8.65 -4.54
CA ASP A 42 1.86 9.73 -3.54
C ASP A 42 0.62 10.64 -3.41
N CYS A 43 -0.56 10.19 -3.85
CA CYS A 43 -1.79 10.97 -4.01
C CYS A 43 -1.72 12.15 -4.99
N ASN A 44 -0.55 12.45 -5.59
CA ASN A 44 -0.36 13.48 -6.60
C ASN A 44 -0.10 12.87 -7.99
N GLY A 45 -0.29 11.56 -8.14
CA GLY A 45 -0.19 10.85 -9.41
C GLY A 45 1.16 10.18 -9.68
N LYS A 46 2.18 10.37 -8.83
CA LYS A 46 3.44 9.63 -8.95
C LYS A 46 3.29 8.25 -8.35
N VAL A 47 3.53 7.21 -9.15
CA VAL A 47 3.53 5.83 -8.66
C VAL A 47 4.75 5.58 -7.77
N ILE A 48 4.51 5.17 -6.52
CA ILE A 48 5.56 4.85 -5.53
C ILE A 48 5.69 3.35 -5.28
N ARG A 49 4.63 2.57 -5.55
CA ARG A 49 4.64 1.11 -5.50
C ARG A 49 3.71 0.57 -6.57
N ASN A 50 4.10 -0.50 -7.25
CA ASN A 50 3.25 -1.17 -8.23
C ASN A 50 3.18 -2.66 -7.89
N ALA A 51 2.04 -3.10 -7.37
CA ALA A 51 1.82 -4.52 -7.08
C ALA A 51 1.55 -5.33 -8.36
N GLY A 52 1.30 -4.64 -9.48
CA GLY A 52 1.07 -5.24 -10.77
C GLY A 52 -0.31 -5.88 -10.89
N ARG A 53 -0.40 -6.89 -11.76
CA ARG A 53 -1.60 -7.70 -11.98
C ARG A 53 -1.73 -8.70 -10.83
N LYS A 54 -2.90 -8.73 -10.20
CA LYS A 54 -3.27 -9.68 -9.16
C LYS A 54 -4.54 -10.42 -9.57
N ASP A 55 -4.60 -11.70 -9.23
CA ASP A 55 -5.89 -12.37 -9.14
C ASP A 55 -6.54 -11.89 -7.86
N CYS A 56 -7.63 -11.16 -7.98
CA CYS A 56 -8.27 -10.53 -6.85
C CYS A 56 -9.44 -11.37 -6.32
N TYR A 57 -9.64 -12.55 -6.89
CA TYR A 57 -10.69 -13.48 -6.51
C TYR A 57 -10.46 -13.99 -5.07
N PRO A 58 -11.51 -14.06 -4.24
CA PRO A 58 -11.39 -14.51 -2.86
C PRO A 58 -10.91 -15.97 -2.80
N PHE A 59 -9.66 -16.15 -2.43
CA PHE A 59 -9.10 -17.42 -1.95
C PHE A 59 -8.61 -17.25 -0.51
N TRP A 60 -8.46 -18.38 0.20
CA TRP A 60 -8.16 -18.47 1.63
C TRP A 60 -6.87 -17.76 2.09
N ASP A 61 -6.07 -17.18 1.17
CA ASP A 61 -4.80 -16.53 1.48
C ASP A 61 -4.50 -15.32 0.57
N SER A 62 -5.55 -14.63 0.14
CA SER A 62 -5.47 -13.58 -0.88
C SER A 62 -5.23 -12.19 -0.25
N ILE A 63 -4.14 -12.05 0.51
CA ILE A 63 -3.72 -10.77 1.13
C ILE A 63 -2.44 -10.26 0.47
N PHE A 64 -2.47 -9.02 -0.03
CA PHE A 64 -1.25 -8.32 -0.44
C PHE A 64 -0.75 -7.45 0.72
N ARG A 65 0.51 -7.61 1.12
CA ARG A 65 1.14 -6.84 2.20
C ARG A 65 2.24 -5.92 1.69
N TRP A 66 2.34 -4.72 2.25
CA TRP A 66 3.38 -3.73 1.97
C TRP A 66 3.76 -2.97 3.25
N ASN A 67 4.99 -3.16 3.71
CA ASN A 67 5.45 -2.71 5.04
C ASN A 67 6.30 -1.43 4.97
N GLU A 68 6.32 -0.76 3.82
CA GLU A 68 7.19 0.37 3.52
C GLU A 68 6.37 1.62 3.16
N ALA A 69 5.15 1.75 3.68
CA ALA A 69 4.26 2.82 3.27
C ALA A 69 4.64 4.17 3.92
N PRO A 70 4.62 5.27 3.16
CA PRO A 70 4.95 6.60 3.67
C PRO A 70 3.78 7.21 4.46
N ASP A 71 4.00 8.41 5.00
CA ASP A 71 2.99 9.16 5.76
C ASP A 71 1.70 9.46 4.99
N LEU A 72 1.74 9.64 3.67
CA LEU A 72 0.56 9.92 2.83
C LEU A 72 0.70 9.17 1.51
N TYR A 73 -0.30 8.36 1.21
CA TYR A 73 -0.35 7.60 -0.03
C TYR A 73 -1.78 7.25 -0.44
N CYS A 74 -1.95 6.96 -1.72
CA CYS A 74 -3.24 6.58 -2.30
C CYS A 74 -3.11 5.19 -2.89
N VAL A 75 -3.87 4.24 -2.36
CA VAL A 75 -3.92 2.87 -2.88
C VAL A 75 -4.99 2.82 -3.96
N HIS A 76 -4.57 2.52 -5.18
CA HIS A 76 -5.44 2.40 -6.34
C HIS A 76 -5.66 0.93 -6.71
N ALA A 77 -6.89 0.64 -7.13
CA ALA A 77 -7.24 -0.64 -7.73
C ALA A 77 -8.15 -0.42 -8.94
N TYR A 78 -8.05 -1.29 -9.94
CA TYR A 78 -9.01 -1.36 -11.04
C TYR A 78 -9.08 -2.76 -11.66
N PRO A 79 -10.24 -3.20 -12.18
CA PRO A 79 -10.34 -4.42 -12.98
C PRO A 79 -9.61 -4.24 -14.30
N ILE A 80 -8.77 -5.21 -14.73
CA ILE A 80 -7.99 -5.06 -15.97
C ILE A 80 -8.88 -4.86 -17.21
N THR A 81 -10.06 -5.46 -17.20
CA THR A 81 -11.06 -5.33 -18.27
C THR A 81 -11.76 -3.96 -18.27
N ARG A 82 -11.67 -3.18 -17.18
CA ARG A 82 -12.27 -1.84 -17.04
C ARG A 82 -11.34 -0.84 -16.35
N PRO A 83 -10.24 -0.41 -17.00
CA PRO A 83 -9.30 0.54 -16.41
C PRO A 83 -9.89 1.90 -16.04
N LYS A 84 -10.99 2.30 -16.68
CA LYS A 84 -11.72 3.53 -16.37
C LYS A 84 -12.39 3.51 -15.00
N ASP A 85 -12.64 2.32 -14.44
CA ASP A 85 -13.29 2.17 -13.14
C ASP A 85 -12.29 2.27 -11.99
N ASN A 86 -11.15 2.95 -12.16
CA ASN A 86 -10.11 3.04 -11.14
C ASN A 86 -10.61 3.74 -9.87
N LYS A 87 -10.52 3.03 -8.75
CA LYS A 87 -10.91 3.54 -7.43
C LYS A 87 -9.70 3.62 -6.53
N TYR A 88 -9.76 4.48 -5.52
CA TYR A 88 -8.69 4.63 -4.57
C TYR A 88 -9.19 4.95 -3.18
N VAL A 89 -8.33 4.65 -2.20
CA VAL A 89 -8.43 5.14 -0.83
C VAL A 89 -7.16 5.91 -0.49
N MET A 90 -7.34 7.07 0.15
CA MET A 90 -6.24 7.85 0.70
C MET A 90 -5.98 7.38 2.12
N VAL A 91 -4.71 7.20 2.46
CA VAL A 91 -4.29 6.76 3.79
C VAL A 91 -3.24 7.74 4.31
N GLN A 92 -3.35 8.10 5.59
CA GLN A 92 -2.47 9.05 6.24
C GLN A 92 -1.98 8.49 7.58
N LYS A 93 -0.66 8.31 7.71
CA LYS A 93 0.05 7.97 8.95
C LYS A 93 -0.56 6.81 9.74
N ASP A 94 -0.95 5.74 9.06
CA ASP A 94 -1.60 4.60 9.71
C ASP A 94 -1.28 3.26 9.03
N ASP A 95 -1.22 2.21 9.84
CA ASP A 95 -1.27 0.83 9.35
C ASP A 95 -2.72 0.54 8.98
N VAL A 96 -2.99 0.02 7.78
CA VAL A 96 -4.38 -0.16 7.32
C VAL A 96 -4.61 -1.52 6.70
N CYS A 97 -5.84 -2.01 6.85
CA CYS A 97 -6.39 -3.10 6.08
C CYS A 97 -7.40 -2.55 5.08
N ILE A 98 -7.21 -2.87 3.81
CA ILE A 98 -8.04 -2.41 2.69
C ILE A 98 -8.75 -3.61 2.10
N ASN A 99 -10.07 -3.53 1.96
CA ASN A 99 -10.87 -4.56 1.33
C ASN A 99 -11.18 -4.19 -0.12
N LEU A 100 -10.83 -5.07 -1.05
CA LEU A 100 -11.35 -5.06 -2.42
C LEU A 100 -12.49 -6.06 -2.50
N SER A 101 -13.73 -5.61 -2.64
CA SER A 101 -14.89 -6.51 -2.66
C SER A 101 -15.83 -6.27 -3.84
N GLY A 102 -16.58 -7.30 -4.22
CA GLY A 102 -17.61 -7.26 -5.26
C GLY A 102 -17.19 -7.96 -6.56
N ASP A 103 -17.71 -7.47 -7.69
CA ASP A 103 -17.51 -8.04 -9.02
C ASP A 103 -17.53 -6.99 -10.14
N LEU A 104 -17.38 -7.43 -11.39
CA LEU A 104 -17.34 -6.53 -12.54
C LEU A 104 -18.59 -5.66 -12.72
N ARG A 105 -19.73 -5.95 -12.07
CA ARG A 105 -20.93 -5.11 -12.10
C ARG A 105 -20.90 -4.05 -11.01
N SER A 106 -20.56 -4.45 -9.79
CA SER A 106 -20.50 -3.56 -8.64
C SER A 106 -19.37 -3.98 -7.71
N TRP A 107 -18.44 -3.07 -7.45
CA TRP A 107 -17.30 -3.33 -6.60
C TRP A 107 -16.90 -2.10 -5.82
N LYS A 108 -16.15 -2.28 -4.74
CA LYS A 108 -15.69 -1.20 -3.89
C LYS A 108 -14.28 -1.45 -3.35
N ILE A 109 -13.65 -0.35 -2.98
CA ILE A 109 -12.41 -0.30 -2.19
C ILE A 109 -12.76 0.48 -0.93
N GLU A 110 -12.45 -0.10 0.23
CA GLU A 110 -12.74 0.54 1.52
C GLU A 110 -11.70 0.11 2.55
N THR A 111 -11.45 0.98 3.53
CA THR A 111 -10.64 0.64 4.70
C THR A 111 -11.51 -0.14 5.69
N ILE A 112 -11.01 -1.24 6.22
CA ILE A 112 -11.67 -2.08 7.22
C ILE A 112 -10.80 -2.23 8.48
N SER A 113 -11.30 -2.93 9.50
CA SER A 113 -10.53 -3.19 10.72
C SER A 113 -9.22 -3.92 10.40
N LYS A 114 -8.14 -3.59 11.11
CA LYS A 114 -6.82 -4.22 10.92
C LYS A 114 -6.87 -5.73 11.18
N ASP A 115 -7.75 -6.16 12.08
CA ASP A 115 -7.91 -7.57 12.47
C ASP A 115 -8.40 -8.47 11.32
N GLU A 116 -9.06 -7.89 10.31
CA GLU A 116 -9.58 -8.64 9.15
C GLU A 116 -8.49 -9.03 8.14
N CYS A 117 -7.30 -8.42 8.24
CA CYS A 117 -6.14 -8.73 7.39
C CYS A 117 -5.08 -9.61 8.10
N ASN A 118 -5.37 -10.08 9.32
CA ASN A 118 -4.44 -10.83 10.17
C ASN A 118 -4.70 -12.33 10.17
#